data_AF-A0A938AK41-F1
#
_entry.id   AF-A0A938AK41-F1
#
_cell.length_a   1.000
_cell.length_b   1.000
_cell.length_c   1.000
_cell.angle_alpha   90.00
_cell.angle_beta   90.00
_cell.angle_gamma   90.00
#
_symmetry.space_group_name_H-M   'P 1'
#
loop_
_entity.id
_entity.type
_entity.pdbx_description
1 polymer ?
#
loop_
_entity_poly.entity_id
_entity_poly.type
_entity_poly.pdbx_seq_one_letter_code
_entity_poly.pdbx_strand_id
1 'polypeptide(L)'
;MQELQDKLNRWFLESRRWIAWVGLSRIVGAAVAVVAGTIVLVLFLRVPAPPVETALPRAGVSTTASAVDVNSASASTVKLQPPTSVAVHVVGAVQRPGVYVLSFGARAIDALRQAGGPTTSADTSAVNLASVVKDGDQLYIPPRRTSSSASTPPRRIPVMAPRTRVTLTTPTSVVISPQESVSTAQGAQGGMVSLSTATEKELEELPGVGPATAAAIVAHRRIHGPFRRVEDLLNVKGIGETKLAAMRSRIVP
;
A
#
# COMPACT_ATOMS: atom_id res chain seq x y z
N MET A 1 -17.24 -3.76 -62.28
CA MET A 1 -16.35 -4.79 -61.67
C MET A 1 -15.09 -4.17 -61.03
N GLN A 2 -14.43 -3.17 -61.63
CA GLN A 2 -13.27 -2.50 -61.00
C GLN A 2 -13.56 -1.82 -59.65
N GLU A 3 -14.73 -1.19 -59.47
CA GLU A 3 -15.02 -0.45 -58.23
C GLU A 3 -15.13 -1.34 -56.98
N LEU A 4 -15.58 -2.59 -57.18
CA LEU A 4 -15.59 -3.59 -56.11
C LEU A 4 -14.18 -4.06 -55.77
N GLN A 5 -13.28 -4.15 -56.74
CA GLN A 5 -11.88 -4.47 -56.49
C GLN A 5 -11.11 -3.34 -55.79
N ASP A 6 -11.38 -2.09 -56.14
CA ASP A 6 -10.75 -0.94 -55.46
C ASP A 6 -11.24 -0.76 -54.02
N LYS A 7 -12.52 -1.03 -53.76
CA LYS A 7 -13.05 -1.10 -52.39
C LYS A 7 -12.42 -2.25 -51.61
N LEU A 8 -12.21 -3.42 -52.24
CA LEU A 8 -11.56 -4.56 -51.59
C LEU A 8 -10.10 -4.27 -51.25
N ASN A 9 -9.32 -3.71 -52.18
CA ASN A 9 -7.90 -3.43 -51.93
C ASN A 9 -7.72 -2.35 -50.86
N ARG A 10 -8.55 -1.29 -50.84
CA ARG A 10 -8.48 -0.29 -49.75
C ARG A 10 -8.86 -0.87 -48.40
N TRP A 11 -9.89 -1.72 -48.36
CA TRP A 11 -10.29 -2.45 -47.15
C TRP A 11 -9.17 -3.37 -46.63
N PHE A 12 -8.41 -4.03 -47.53
CA PHE A 12 -7.29 -4.89 -47.15
C PHE A 12 -6.06 -4.12 -46.61
N LEU A 13 -5.76 -2.92 -47.12
CA LEU A 13 -4.64 -2.11 -46.59
C LEU A 13 -4.96 -1.45 -45.23
N GLU A 14 -6.22 -1.06 -44.97
CA GLU A 14 -6.65 -0.56 -43.66
C GLU A 14 -6.74 -1.67 -42.61
N SER A 15 -7.16 -2.88 -43.02
CA SER A 15 -7.24 -4.04 -42.12
C SER A 15 -5.88 -4.46 -41.55
N ARG A 16 -4.79 -4.33 -42.32
CA ARG A 16 -3.43 -4.67 -41.85
C ARG A 16 -2.93 -3.75 -40.71
N ARG A 17 -3.42 -2.51 -40.63
CA ARG A 17 -3.06 -1.57 -39.55
C ARG A 17 -3.92 -1.77 -38.31
N TRP A 18 -5.16 -2.24 -38.47
CA TRP A 18 -6.05 -2.61 -37.37
C TRP A 18 -5.62 -3.93 -36.69
N ILE A 19 -5.16 -4.91 -37.47
CA ILE A 19 -4.67 -6.20 -36.94
C ILE A 19 -3.33 -6.06 -36.20
N ALA A 20 -2.46 -5.14 -36.62
CA ALA A 20 -1.24 -4.80 -35.87
C ALA A 20 -1.53 -4.11 -34.53
N TRP A 21 -2.69 -3.45 -34.39
CA TRP A 21 -3.15 -2.78 -33.15
C TRP A 21 -3.90 -3.73 -32.19
N VAL A 22 -4.59 -4.75 -32.72
CA VAL A 22 -5.23 -5.81 -31.90
C VAL A 22 -4.21 -6.85 -31.42
N GLY A 23 -3.03 -6.89 -32.04
CA GLY A 23 -1.80 -7.44 -31.47
C GLY A 23 -1.81 -8.96 -31.29
N LEU A 24 -0.87 -9.63 -31.96
CA LEU A 24 -0.50 -11.03 -31.71
C LEU A 24 -0.38 -11.36 -30.20
N SER A 25 -0.08 -10.34 -29.37
CA SER A 25 -0.06 -10.36 -27.90
C SER A 25 -1.36 -10.78 -27.21
N ARG A 26 -2.56 -10.54 -27.77
CA ARG A 26 -3.82 -10.98 -27.15
C ARG A 26 -4.07 -12.47 -27.36
N ILE A 27 -3.70 -13.00 -28.51
CA ILE A 27 -3.77 -14.44 -28.83
C ILE A 27 -2.70 -15.19 -28.04
N VAL A 28 -1.47 -14.66 -27.97
CA VAL A 28 -0.40 -15.22 -27.12
C VAL A 28 -0.79 -15.15 -25.65
N GLY A 29 -1.40 -14.05 -25.18
CA GLY A 29 -1.90 -13.93 -23.82
C GLY A 29 -2.98 -14.96 -23.46
N ALA A 30 -3.93 -15.20 -24.36
CA ALA A 30 -4.97 -16.23 -24.16
C ALA A 30 -4.38 -17.65 -24.14
N ALA A 31 -3.42 -17.95 -25.02
CA ALA A 31 -2.74 -19.24 -25.05
C ALA A 31 -1.93 -19.49 -23.75
N VAL A 32 -1.21 -18.47 -23.26
CA VAL A 32 -0.45 -18.55 -22.00
C VAL A 32 -1.39 -18.73 -20.80
N ALA A 33 -2.54 -18.05 -20.78
CA ALA A 33 -3.53 -18.21 -19.70
C ALA A 33 -4.13 -19.63 -19.66
N VAL A 34 -4.42 -20.23 -20.83
CA VAL A 34 -4.90 -21.62 -20.90
C VAL A 34 -3.84 -22.61 -20.39
N VAL A 35 -2.58 -22.44 -20.80
CA VAL A 35 -1.48 -23.32 -20.34
C VAL A 35 -1.20 -23.15 -18.85
N ALA A 36 -1.21 -21.92 -18.34
CA ALA A 36 -1.07 -21.67 -16.90
C ALA A 36 -2.23 -22.28 -16.10
N GLY A 37 -3.46 -22.15 -16.60
CA GLY A 37 -4.66 -22.74 -15.99
C GLY A 37 -4.59 -24.27 -15.94
N THR A 38 -4.16 -24.92 -17.02
CA THR A 38 -4.00 -26.40 -17.03
C THR A 38 -2.87 -26.86 -16.12
N ILE A 39 -1.76 -26.13 -16.02
CA ILE A 39 -0.68 -26.45 -15.08
C ILE A 39 -1.16 -26.33 -13.64
N VAL A 40 -1.87 -25.26 -13.28
CA VAL A 40 -2.43 -25.08 -11.93
C VAL A 40 -3.45 -26.18 -11.62
N LEU A 41 -4.32 -26.52 -12.57
CA LEU A 41 -5.29 -27.61 -12.41
C LEU A 41 -4.59 -28.96 -12.18
N VAL A 42 -3.53 -29.26 -12.94
CA VAL A 42 -2.73 -30.48 -12.77
C VAL A 42 -1.99 -30.49 -11.44
N LEU A 43 -1.48 -29.35 -10.97
CA LEU A 43 -0.86 -29.22 -9.65
C LEU A 43 -1.88 -29.39 -8.51
N PHE A 44 -3.10 -28.91 -8.71
CA PHE A 44 -4.19 -29.02 -7.71
C PHE A 44 -4.78 -30.42 -7.63
N LEU A 45 -4.80 -31.15 -8.76
CA LEU A 45 -5.18 -32.56 -8.83
C LEU A 45 -4.05 -33.51 -8.43
N ARG A 46 -2.82 -33.01 -8.27
CA ARG A 46 -1.70 -33.80 -7.79
C ARG A 46 -1.84 -33.93 -6.27
N VAL A 47 -2.37 -35.09 -5.85
CA VAL A 47 -2.46 -35.49 -4.45
C VAL A 47 -1.10 -35.22 -3.77
N PRO A 48 -1.05 -34.41 -2.69
CA PRO A 48 0.20 -34.15 -2.01
C PRO A 48 0.78 -35.49 -1.51
N ALA A 49 2.08 -35.68 -1.73
CA ALA A 49 2.77 -36.86 -1.23
C ALA A 49 2.45 -37.00 0.27
N PRO A 50 2.04 -38.20 0.74
CA PRO A 50 1.74 -38.40 2.14
C PRO A 50 2.97 -37.98 2.97
N PRO A 51 2.76 -37.32 4.12
CA PRO A 51 3.85 -36.88 4.98
C PRO A 51 4.77 -38.06 5.32
N VAL A 52 6.07 -37.81 5.37
CA VAL A 52 7.16 -38.78 5.64
C VAL A 52 7.08 -39.48 7.01
N GLU A 53 5.99 -39.30 7.76
CA GLU A 53 5.71 -40.03 9.00
C GLU A 53 5.26 -41.49 8.75
N THR A 54 4.97 -41.88 7.50
CA THR A 54 4.64 -43.27 7.12
C THR A 54 5.85 -44.17 6.81
N ALA A 55 7.08 -43.69 6.96
CA ALA A 55 8.30 -44.43 6.62
C ALA A 55 9.27 -44.57 7.81
N LEU A 56 8.78 -44.97 8.98
CA LEU A 56 9.64 -45.66 9.94
C LEU A 56 9.55 -47.17 9.68
N PRO A 57 10.66 -47.85 9.36
CA PRO A 57 10.66 -49.30 9.27
C PRO A 57 10.22 -49.88 10.62
N ARG A 58 9.22 -50.74 10.59
CA ARG A 58 8.80 -51.53 11.74
C ARG A 58 9.97 -52.41 12.19
N ALA A 59 10.71 -51.94 13.19
CA ALA A 59 11.50 -52.82 14.04
C ALA A 59 10.50 -53.72 14.78
N GLY A 60 10.54 -55.01 14.47
CA GLY A 60 9.73 -56.01 15.15
C GLY A 60 10.12 -56.09 16.62
N VAL A 61 9.15 -55.98 17.50
CA VAL A 61 9.21 -56.59 18.83
C VAL A 61 7.89 -57.32 19.04
N SER A 62 7.98 -58.64 19.08
CA SER A 62 6.95 -59.50 19.61
C SER A 62 6.82 -59.22 21.10
N THR A 63 5.68 -58.73 21.58
CA THR A 63 5.25 -58.97 22.97
C THR A 63 3.73 -58.99 23.05
N THR A 64 3.25 -60.16 23.45
CA THR A 64 1.87 -60.49 23.85
C THR A 64 1.49 -59.73 25.13
N ALA A 65 0.30 -59.12 25.18
CA ALA A 65 -0.67 -59.24 26.30
C ALA A 65 -1.88 -58.30 26.16
N SER A 66 -3.05 -58.94 26.16
CA SER A 66 -4.39 -58.58 26.63
C SER A 66 -4.70 -57.23 27.31
N ALA A 67 -5.94 -56.83 26.97
CA ALA A 67 -7.03 -56.33 27.85
C ALA A 67 -7.17 -54.81 28.10
N VAL A 68 -8.27 -54.30 27.53
CA VAL A 68 -9.23 -53.27 28.00
C VAL A 68 -8.79 -52.30 29.09
N ASP A 69 -8.87 -51.01 28.79
CA ASP A 69 -9.69 -50.10 29.60
C ASP A 69 -10.21 -48.91 28.77
N VAL A 70 -11.50 -48.61 28.96
CA VAL A 70 -12.21 -47.46 28.40
C VAL A 70 -12.25 -46.38 29.46
N ASN A 71 -11.75 -45.18 29.12
CA ASN A 71 -12.07 -43.87 29.69
C ASN A 71 -10.82 -43.07 30.11
N SER A 72 -10.40 -42.18 29.22
CA SER A 72 -10.00 -40.82 29.60
C SER A 72 -10.10 -39.92 28.38
N ALA A 73 -11.27 -39.32 28.23
CA ALA A 73 -11.43 -38.10 27.47
C ALA A 73 -10.60 -37.00 28.14
N SER A 74 -9.31 -36.94 27.81
CA SER A 74 -8.53 -35.73 28.05
C SER A 74 -8.78 -34.80 26.87
N ALA A 75 -9.79 -33.94 27.04
CA ALA A 75 -9.95 -32.76 26.20
C ALA A 75 -8.68 -31.91 26.34
N SER A 76 -7.70 -32.16 25.46
CA SER A 76 -6.60 -31.23 25.23
C SER A 76 -7.21 -29.98 24.63
N THR A 77 -7.63 -29.05 25.49
CA THR A 77 -7.82 -27.66 25.11
C THR A 77 -6.48 -27.19 24.54
N VAL A 78 -6.38 -27.14 23.21
CA VAL A 78 -5.26 -26.50 22.51
C VAL A 78 -5.32 -25.03 22.90
N LYS A 79 -4.65 -24.68 24.00
CA LYS A 79 -4.34 -23.30 24.35
C LYS A 79 -3.54 -22.78 23.17
N LEU A 80 -4.11 -21.86 22.41
CA LEU A 80 -3.53 -21.28 21.21
C LEU A 80 -2.18 -20.64 21.60
N GLN A 81 -1.11 -21.41 21.49
CA GLN A 81 0.23 -20.97 21.85
C GLN A 81 0.58 -19.85 20.85
N PRO A 82 0.86 -18.62 21.31
CA PRO A 82 1.19 -17.53 20.39
C PRO A 82 2.41 -17.92 19.54
N PRO A 83 2.43 -17.54 18.26
CA PRO A 83 3.52 -17.91 17.36
C PRO A 83 4.85 -17.43 17.93
N THR A 84 5.82 -18.34 18.07
CA THR A 84 7.15 -18.03 18.61
C THR A 84 8.08 -17.41 17.57
N SER A 85 7.70 -17.51 16.29
CA SER A 85 8.47 -17.05 15.13
C SER A 85 7.57 -16.31 14.15
N VAL A 86 8.18 -15.45 13.35
CA VAL A 86 7.52 -14.53 12.43
C VAL A 86 8.30 -14.49 11.12
N ALA A 87 7.63 -14.69 9.99
CA ALA A 87 8.21 -14.59 8.66
C ALA A 87 8.03 -13.19 8.06
N VAL A 88 9.11 -12.61 7.54
CA VAL A 88 9.15 -11.23 7.03
C VAL A 88 9.82 -11.21 5.67
N HIS A 89 9.21 -10.52 4.71
CA HIS A 89 9.79 -10.34 3.37
C HIS A 89 10.58 -9.03 3.29
N VAL A 90 11.90 -9.09 3.12
CA VAL A 90 12.78 -7.92 2.99
C VAL A 90 13.10 -7.68 1.52
N VAL A 91 12.78 -6.48 1.02
CA VAL A 91 12.94 -6.08 -0.39
C VAL A 91 13.54 -4.68 -0.53
N GLY A 92 14.09 -4.37 -1.71
CA GLY A 92 14.63 -3.06 -2.05
C GLY A 92 16.15 -3.00 -1.97
N ALA A 93 16.69 -1.89 -1.49
CA ALA A 93 18.12 -1.62 -1.39
C ALA A 93 18.77 -2.35 -0.19
N VAL A 94 18.80 -3.68 -0.25
CA VAL A 94 19.41 -4.56 0.77
C VAL A 94 20.32 -5.57 0.09
N GLN A 95 21.32 -6.11 0.81
CA GLN A 95 22.31 -7.00 0.18
C GLN A 95 21.68 -8.30 -0.32
N ARG A 96 20.82 -8.92 0.49
CA ARG A 96 20.15 -10.19 0.18
C ARG A 96 18.64 -10.06 0.37
N PRO A 97 17.89 -9.61 -0.64
CA PRO A 97 16.43 -9.61 -0.56
C PRO A 97 15.91 -11.04 -0.45
N GLY A 98 14.82 -11.23 0.29
CA GLY A 98 14.26 -12.55 0.55
C GLY A 98 13.37 -12.60 1.79
N VAL A 99 12.88 -13.80 2.12
CA VAL A 99 12.05 -14.04 3.30
C VAL A 99 12.93 -14.53 4.44
N TYR A 100 12.75 -13.94 5.62
CA TYR A 100 13.52 -14.20 6.82
C TYR A 100 12.61 -14.57 7.98
N VAL A 101 13.02 -15.55 8.79
CA VAL A 101 12.29 -16.00 9.98
C VAL A 101 12.97 -15.42 11.22
N LEU A 102 12.20 -14.65 11.97
CA LEU A 102 12.65 -13.92 13.17
C LEU A 102 11.87 -14.39 14.38
N SER A 103 12.40 -14.15 15.58
CA SER A 103 11.68 -14.40 16.82
C SER A 103 10.47 -13.45 16.95
N PHE A 104 9.43 -13.91 17.63
CA PHE A 104 8.27 -13.06 17.94
C PHE A 104 8.70 -11.80 18.70
N GLY A 105 8.28 -10.63 18.23
CA GLY A 105 8.68 -9.33 18.79
C GLY A 105 9.97 -8.74 18.20
N ALA A 106 10.61 -9.42 17.24
CA ALA A 106 11.76 -8.86 16.51
C ALA A 106 11.40 -7.55 15.80
N ARG A 107 12.40 -6.69 15.60
CA ARG A 107 12.23 -5.38 14.96
C ARG A 107 12.72 -5.41 13.51
N ALA A 108 12.31 -4.41 12.73
CA ALA A 108 12.71 -4.27 11.33
C ALA A 108 14.24 -4.21 11.14
N ILE A 109 14.99 -3.69 12.12
CA ILE A 109 16.45 -3.71 12.13
C ILE A 109 17.03 -5.13 12.17
N ASP A 110 16.37 -6.07 12.83
CA ASP A 110 16.83 -7.46 12.94
C ASP A 110 16.63 -8.19 11.61
N ALA A 111 15.49 -7.94 10.95
CA ALA A 111 15.22 -8.40 9.59
C ALA A 111 16.27 -7.85 8.60
N LEU A 112 16.57 -6.56 8.68
CA LEU A 112 17.57 -5.92 7.83
C LEU A 112 18.97 -6.49 8.06
N ARG A 113 19.33 -6.80 9.31
CA ARG A 113 20.61 -7.44 9.65
C ARG A 113 20.70 -8.86 9.08
N GLN A 114 19.64 -9.66 9.19
CA GLN A 114 19.58 -10.99 8.58
C GLN A 114 19.64 -10.92 7.04
N ALA A 115 19.10 -9.85 6.44
CA ALA A 115 19.24 -9.55 5.01
C ALA A 115 20.64 -9.08 4.57
N GLY A 116 21.63 -9.12 5.46
CA GLY A 116 23.00 -8.67 5.20
C GLY A 116 23.19 -7.15 5.36
N GLY A 117 22.18 -6.43 5.82
CA GLY A 117 22.22 -4.98 6.01
C GLY A 117 21.85 -4.18 4.77
N PRO A 118 21.78 -2.84 4.92
CA PRO A 118 21.49 -1.93 3.80
C PRO A 118 22.65 -1.90 2.78
N THR A 119 22.34 -1.70 1.51
CA THR A 119 23.36 -1.38 0.49
C THR A 119 23.85 0.07 0.62
N THR A 120 24.93 0.44 -0.08
CA THR A 120 25.41 1.84 -0.14
C THR A 120 24.38 2.80 -0.73
N SER A 121 23.53 2.30 -1.62
CA SER A 121 22.42 3.02 -2.21
C SER A 121 21.17 3.05 -1.34
N ALA A 122 21.15 2.46 -0.14
CA ALA A 122 19.93 2.33 0.66
C ALA A 122 19.64 3.53 1.56
N ASP A 123 18.40 4.00 1.55
CA ASP A 123 17.91 5.05 2.45
C ASP A 123 17.20 4.44 3.65
N THR A 124 17.97 4.18 4.71
CA THR A 124 17.45 3.68 5.97
C THR A 124 16.68 4.72 6.77
N SER A 125 16.79 6.01 6.43
CA SER A 125 16.08 7.09 7.15
C SER A 125 14.60 7.16 6.77
N ALA A 126 14.25 6.63 5.60
CA ALA A 126 12.89 6.60 5.08
C ALA A 126 12.03 5.49 5.71
N VAL A 127 12.60 4.59 6.51
CA VAL A 127 11.92 3.42 7.09
C VAL A 127 12.12 3.40 8.60
N ASN A 128 11.05 3.10 9.35
CA ASN A 128 11.15 2.92 10.79
C ASN A 128 11.79 1.56 11.13
N LEU A 129 13.12 1.53 11.32
CA LEU A 129 13.84 0.31 11.69
C LEU A 129 13.49 -0.26 13.07
N ALA A 130 12.83 0.54 13.92
CA ALA A 130 12.46 0.15 15.26
C ALA A 130 11.07 -0.51 15.34
N SER A 131 10.31 -0.57 14.24
CA SER A 131 8.99 -1.19 14.23
C SER A 131 9.08 -2.69 14.51
N VAL A 132 8.22 -3.18 15.41
CA VAL A 132 8.04 -4.62 15.64
C VAL A 132 7.43 -5.24 14.38
N VAL A 133 8.01 -6.34 13.93
CA VAL A 133 7.57 -7.01 12.72
C VAL A 133 6.56 -8.11 13.02
N LYS A 134 5.55 -8.24 12.15
CA LYS A 134 4.47 -9.23 12.25
C LYS A 134 4.59 -10.27 11.13
N ASP A 135 3.86 -11.35 11.29
CA ASP A 135 3.94 -12.47 10.36
C ASP A 135 3.31 -12.07 9.03
N GLY A 136 4.06 -12.32 7.95
CA GLY A 136 3.69 -11.88 6.61
C GLY A 136 3.97 -10.41 6.32
N ASP A 137 4.64 -9.65 7.20
CA ASP A 137 5.01 -8.27 6.91
C ASP A 137 6.04 -8.18 5.77
N GLN A 138 5.95 -7.09 5.00
CA GLN A 138 6.92 -6.75 3.97
C GLN A 138 7.70 -5.48 4.34
N LEU A 139 9.01 -5.61 4.49
CA LEU A 139 9.93 -4.53 4.78
C LEU A 139 10.60 -4.05 3.48
N TYR A 140 10.20 -2.88 2.99
CA TYR A 140 10.78 -2.25 1.79
C TYR A 140 11.78 -1.16 2.15
N ILE A 141 13.01 -1.29 1.65
CA ILE A 141 14.10 -0.33 1.85
C ILE A 141 14.26 0.47 0.54
N PRO A 142 13.85 1.74 0.50
CA PRO A 142 14.00 2.55 -0.69
C PRO A 142 15.48 2.89 -0.96
N PRO A 143 15.87 3.10 -2.21
CA PRO A 143 17.18 3.67 -2.51
C PRO A 143 17.24 5.16 -2.14
N ARG A 144 18.42 5.64 -1.73
CA ARG A 144 18.73 7.06 -1.55
C ARG A 144 18.51 7.77 -2.86
N ARG A 145 17.69 8.82 -2.81
CA ARG A 145 17.67 9.79 -3.91
C ARG A 145 19.00 10.52 -3.86
N THR A 146 19.82 10.37 -4.89
CA THR A 146 20.99 11.22 -5.04
C THR A 146 20.46 12.64 -5.17
N SER A 147 20.78 13.50 -4.22
CA SER A 147 20.65 14.95 -4.36
C SER A 147 21.69 15.46 -5.36
N SER A 148 21.75 14.84 -6.55
CA SER A 148 22.40 15.34 -7.76
C SER A 148 21.40 16.18 -8.57
N SER A 149 20.65 17.00 -7.86
CA SER A 149 20.13 18.28 -8.33
C SER A 149 20.35 19.26 -7.20
N ALA A 150 21.61 19.40 -6.81
CA ALA A 150 22.07 20.58 -6.12
C ALA A 150 21.79 21.78 -7.03
N SER A 151 20.77 22.54 -6.64
CA SER A 151 20.87 23.99 -6.49
C SER A 151 21.45 24.72 -7.70
N THR A 152 20.61 25.01 -8.70
CA THR A 152 20.65 26.38 -9.24
C THR A 152 20.16 27.29 -8.12
N PRO A 153 21.02 28.09 -7.47
CA PRO A 153 20.52 29.07 -6.51
C PRO A 153 19.50 29.94 -7.24
N PRO A 154 18.35 30.32 -6.62
CA PRO A 154 17.48 31.30 -7.25
C PRO A 154 18.34 32.53 -7.51
N ARG A 155 18.46 32.93 -8.78
CA ARG A 155 19.13 34.15 -9.21
C ARG A 155 18.52 35.28 -8.39
N ARG A 156 19.23 35.72 -7.35
CA ARG A 156 18.88 36.91 -6.56
C ARG A 156 18.77 38.04 -7.56
N ILE A 157 17.55 38.44 -7.86
CA ILE A 157 17.26 39.69 -8.55
C ILE A 157 17.80 40.77 -7.61
N PRO A 158 18.75 41.62 -8.02
CA PRO A 158 19.19 42.73 -7.18
C PRO A 158 18.02 43.71 -7.06
N VAL A 159 17.24 43.61 -5.99
CA VAL A 159 16.36 44.70 -5.56
C VAL A 159 17.27 45.76 -4.96
N MET A 160 17.36 46.88 -5.66
CA MET A 160 18.00 48.11 -5.21
C MET A 160 17.25 48.60 -3.96
N ALA A 161 17.86 48.43 -2.79
CA ALA A 161 17.29 48.91 -1.52
C ALA A 161 17.46 50.43 -1.41
N PRO A 162 16.42 51.22 -1.05
CA PRO A 162 16.65 52.54 -0.50
C PRO A 162 17.27 52.39 0.89
N ARG A 163 18.39 53.10 1.10
CA ARG A 163 19.11 53.18 2.36
C ARG A 163 18.25 53.93 3.39
N THR A 164 17.69 53.22 4.37
CA THR A 164 17.32 53.84 5.64
C THR A 164 18.18 53.24 6.74
N ARG A 165 19.16 54.03 7.15
CA ARG A 165 20.02 53.81 8.30
C ARG A 165 19.14 53.86 9.56
N VAL A 166 18.99 52.75 10.27
CA VAL A 166 18.42 52.73 11.62
C VAL A 166 19.49 52.21 12.57
N THR A 167 19.71 53.02 13.60
CA THR A 167 20.80 52.98 14.57
C THR A 167 20.64 51.83 15.57
N LEU A 168 21.75 51.18 15.91
CA LEU A 168 21.85 50.18 16.98
C LEU A 168 21.80 50.86 18.36
N THR A 169 20.83 50.49 19.20
CA THR A 169 20.93 50.66 20.66
C THR A 169 20.31 49.45 21.36
N THR A 170 21.21 48.55 21.80
CA THR A 170 21.22 47.73 23.03
C THR A 170 20.09 46.76 23.40
N PRO A 171 20.43 45.61 24.04
CA PRO A 171 19.56 44.46 24.26
C PRO A 171 18.81 44.55 25.60
N THR A 172 17.53 44.17 25.60
CA THR A 172 16.78 43.89 26.83
C THR A 172 16.07 42.55 26.68
N SER A 173 16.48 41.60 27.50
CA SER A 173 15.84 40.29 27.70
C SER A 173 14.36 40.47 28.04
N VAL A 174 13.49 39.80 27.28
CA VAL A 174 12.13 39.50 27.72
C VAL A 174 12.01 37.98 27.80
N VAL A 175 11.98 37.53 29.05
CA VAL A 175 11.61 36.19 29.49
C VAL A 175 10.17 35.93 29.07
N ILE A 176 9.92 34.92 28.23
CA ILE A 176 8.68 34.11 28.30
C ILE A 176 8.99 32.68 27.82
N SER A 177 9.02 31.76 28.77
CA SER A 177 8.47 30.40 28.64
C SER A 177 7.45 30.27 29.78
N PRO A 178 6.32 29.55 29.68
CA PRO A 178 6.13 28.30 28.92
C PRO A 178 4.80 28.26 28.12
N GLN A 179 4.64 27.28 27.21
CA GLN A 179 3.42 26.45 27.07
C GLN A 179 3.44 25.52 25.84
N GLU A 180 3.21 24.23 26.09
CA GLU A 180 2.56 23.32 25.14
C GLU A 180 1.19 23.87 24.75
N SER A 181 0.89 23.88 23.45
CA SER A 181 -0.48 23.70 22.95
C SER A 181 -0.46 23.30 21.47
N VAL A 182 -0.86 22.06 21.24
CA VAL A 182 -1.42 21.52 19.99
C VAL A 182 -2.61 22.35 19.49
N SER A 183 -2.96 22.12 18.22
CA SER A 183 -4.32 22.20 17.64
C SER A 183 -4.77 23.50 16.95
N THR A 184 -4.94 23.35 15.62
CA THR A 184 -6.15 23.66 14.84
C THR A 184 -6.89 24.97 15.11
N ALA A 185 -6.92 25.87 14.11
CA ALA A 185 -8.12 26.61 13.72
C ALA A 185 -7.86 27.45 12.46
N GLN A 186 -8.04 26.84 11.28
CA GLN A 186 -8.49 27.58 10.09
C GLN A 186 -9.74 26.90 9.51
N GLY A 187 -10.63 26.45 10.39
CA GLY A 187 -12.03 26.17 10.08
C GLY A 187 -12.86 27.30 10.68
N ALA A 188 -13.25 28.28 9.86
CA ALA A 188 -14.39 29.18 10.07
C ALA A 188 -14.34 30.32 9.04
N GLN A 189 -14.74 30.03 7.81
CA GLN A 189 -15.67 30.93 7.13
C GLN A 189 -16.92 30.10 6.85
N GLY A 190 -18.00 30.49 7.50
CA GLY A 190 -19.10 29.63 7.88
C GLY A 190 -19.87 29.02 6.70
N GLY A 191 -20.14 27.72 6.83
CA GLY A 191 -21.26 27.04 6.17
C GLY A 191 -20.92 26.13 5.00
N MET A 192 -19.72 26.25 4.40
CA MET A 192 -19.34 25.47 3.23
C MET A 192 -18.06 24.66 3.47
N VAL A 193 -18.21 23.34 3.53
CA VAL A 193 -17.12 22.37 3.66
C VAL A 193 -16.52 22.10 2.27
N SER A 194 -15.23 22.34 2.11
CA SER A 194 -14.54 22.11 0.82
C SER A 194 -14.11 20.64 0.69
N LEU A 195 -14.62 19.91 -0.30
CA LEU A 195 -14.37 18.47 -0.48
C LEU A 195 -12.89 18.15 -0.72
N SER A 196 -12.17 19.04 -1.40
CA SER A 196 -10.76 18.85 -1.71
C SER A 196 -9.81 19.11 -0.54
N THR A 197 -10.17 19.97 0.41
CA THR A 197 -9.28 20.39 1.52
C THR A 197 -9.78 19.98 2.91
N ALA A 198 -11.05 19.60 3.05
CA ALA A 198 -11.63 19.22 4.32
C ALA A 198 -10.89 18.05 4.95
N THR A 199 -10.82 18.12 6.28
CA THR A 199 -10.38 17.03 7.15
C THR A 199 -11.49 16.00 7.29
N GLU A 200 -11.13 14.78 7.69
CA GLU A 200 -12.09 13.69 7.88
C GLU A 200 -13.22 14.08 8.85
N LYS A 201 -12.86 14.79 9.92
CA LYS A 201 -13.81 15.27 10.93
C LYS A 201 -14.79 16.31 10.40
N GLU A 202 -14.35 17.20 9.50
CA GLU A 202 -15.22 18.20 8.85
C GLU A 202 -16.17 17.57 7.83
N LEU A 203 -15.75 16.46 7.19
CA LEU A 203 -16.61 15.69 6.29
C LEU A 203 -17.72 14.93 7.07
N GLU A 204 -17.45 14.49 8.29
CA GLU A 204 -18.43 13.84 9.17
C GLU A 204 -19.56 14.77 9.64
N GLU A 205 -19.35 16.08 9.63
CA GLU A 205 -20.39 17.06 9.97
C GLU A 205 -21.47 17.20 8.88
N LEU A 206 -21.26 16.58 7.72
CA LEU A 206 -22.21 16.58 6.61
C LEU A 206 -23.37 15.60 6.87
N PRO A 207 -24.62 15.99 6.52
CA PRO A 207 -25.78 15.14 6.77
C PRO A 207 -25.69 13.83 5.99
N GLY A 208 -25.63 12.70 6.72
CA GLY A 208 -25.55 11.35 6.15
C GLY A 208 -24.15 10.87 5.77
N VAL A 209 -23.10 11.62 6.12
CA VAL A 209 -21.70 11.19 6.05
C VAL A 209 -21.26 10.71 7.42
N GLY A 210 -20.96 9.42 7.53
CA GLY A 210 -20.33 8.85 8.72
C GLY A 210 -18.82 8.68 8.55
N PRO A 211 -18.11 8.25 9.60
CA PRO A 211 -16.65 8.07 9.58
C PRO A 211 -16.18 7.17 8.42
N ALA A 212 -16.91 6.09 8.13
CA ALA A 212 -16.58 5.20 7.02
C ALA A 212 -16.70 5.89 5.64
N THR A 213 -17.65 6.81 5.48
CA THR A 213 -17.86 7.56 4.23
C THR A 213 -16.86 8.70 4.12
N ALA A 214 -16.57 9.42 5.21
CA ALA A 214 -15.52 10.43 5.26
C ALA A 214 -14.15 9.85 4.89
N ALA A 215 -13.79 8.69 5.48
CA ALA A 215 -12.59 7.95 5.13
C ALA A 215 -12.55 7.58 3.63
N ALA A 216 -13.68 7.14 3.06
CA ALA A 216 -13.78 6.82 1.64
C ALA A 216 -13.56 8.03 0.73
N ILE A 217 -14.07 9.21 1.09
CA ILE A 217 -13.85 10.47 0.35
C ILE A 217 -12.36 10.85 0.37
N VAL A 218 -11.71 10.78 1.53
CA VAL A 218 -10.27 11.07 1.67
C VAL A 218 -9.41 10.05 0.90
N ALA A 219 -9.78 8.77 0.94
CA ALA A 219 -9.11 7.72 0.19
C ALA A 219 -9.24 7.94 -1.33
N HIS A 220 -10.44 8.28 -1.81
CA HIS A 220 -10.68 8.60 -3.22
C HIS A 220 -9.79 9.76 -3.68
N ARG A 221 -9.67 10.83 -2.86
CA ARG A 221 -8.78 11.98 -3.15
C ARG A 221 -7.33 11.57 -3.35
N ARG A 222 -6.83 10.58 -2.59
CA ARG A 222 -5.43 10.11 -2.71
C ARG A 222 -5.17 9.39 -4.03
N ILE A 223 -6.17 8.69 -4.56
CA ILE A 223 -6.01 7.86 -5.76
C ILE A 223 -6.35 8.64 -7.03
N HIS A 224 -7.42 9.46 -7.00
CA HIS A 224 -7.99 10.11 -8.18
C HIS A 224 -7.67 11.62 -8.24
N GLY A 225 -7.10 12.18 -7.16
CA GLY A 225 -6.84 13.60 -7.03
C GLY A 225 -8.02 14.38 -6.41
N PRO A 226 -7.91 15.72 -6.33
CA PRO A 226 -8.96 16.58 -5.77
C PRO A 226 -10.25 16.52 -6.59
N PHE A 227 -11.40 16.70 -5.93
CA PHE A 227 -12.71 16.72 -6.57
C PHE A 227 -12.86 18.02 -7.36
N ARG A 228 -13.25 17.93 -8.64
CA ARG A 228 -13.46 19.12 -9.48
C ARG A 228 -14.91 19.56 -9.49
N ARG A 229 -15.81 18.62 -9.24
CA ARG A 229 -17.25 18.83 -9.21
C ARG A 229 -17.85 18.12 -8.01
N VAL A 230 -18.99 18.61 -7.55
CA VAL A 230 -19.71 17.99 -6.45
C VAL A 230 -20.20 16.59 -6.84
N GLU A 231 -20.56 16.40 -8.12
CA GLU A 231 -21.03 15.14 -8.70
C GLU A 231 -19.97 14.02 -8.68
N ASP A 232 -18.68 14.37 -8.60
CA ASP A 232 -17.59 13.39 -8.54
C ASP A 232 -17.67 12.52 -7.28
N LEU A 233 -18.39 12.96 -6.24
CA LEU A 233 -18.67 12.19 -5.04
C LEU A 233 -19.49 10.92 -5.30
N LEU A 234 -20.23 10.83 -6.41
CA LEU A 234 -20.98 9.60 -6.78
C LEU A 234 -20.06 8.40 -7.06
N ASN A 235 -18.79 8.66 -7.36
CA ASN A 235 -17.79 7.60 -7.54
C ASN A 235 -17.25 7.06 -6.20
N VAL A 236 -17.58 7.72 -5.09
CA VAL A 236 -17.14 7.32 -3.74
C VAL A 236 -18.11 6.29 -3.17
N LYS A 237 -17.56 5.15 -2.74
CA LYS A 237 -18.32 4.05 -2.15
C LYS A 237 -19.12 4.51 -0.92
N GLY A 238 -20.45 4.43 -1.00
CA GLY A 238 -21.38 4.77 0.09
C GLY A 238 -21.99 6.18 0.02
N ILE A 239 -21.61 6.97 -0.99
CA ILE A 239 -22.33 8.18 -1.39
C ILE A 239 -23.31 7.82 -2.51
N GLY A 240 -24.58 8.16 -2.34
CA GLY A 240 -25.60 8.05 -3.40
C GLY A 240 -26.25 9.41 -3.65
N GLU A 241 -27.04 9.50 -4.72
CA GLU A 241 -27.70 10.74 -5.15
C GLU A 241 -28.52 11.39 -4.03
N THR A 242 -29.19 10.57 -3.21
CA THR A 242 -29.98 11.04 -2.06
C THR A 242 -29.13 11.76 -1.02
N LYS A 243 -27.96 11.22 -0.69
CA LYS A 243 -27.03 11.83 0.28
C LYS A 243 -26.43 13.10 -0.32
N LEU A 244 -25.97 13.02 -1.57
CA LEU A 244 -25.39 14.15 -2.28
C LEU A 244 -26.36 15.34 -2.35
N ALA A 245 -27.64 15.10 -2.65
CA ALA A 245 -28.67 16.13 -2.67
C ALA A 245 -28.85 16.81 -1.30
N ALA A 246 -28.80 16.04 -0.21
CA ALA A 246 -28.94 16.58 1.15
C ALA A 246 -27.77 17.47 1.59
N MET A 247 -26.56 17.22 1.09
CA MET A 247 -25.35 17.98 1.46
C MET A 247 -24.90 19.00 0.42
N ARG A 248 -25.49 19.03 -0.78
CA ARG A 248 -25.10 19.90 -1.91
C ARG A 248 -25.04 21.39 -1.54
N SER A 249 -25.89 21.85 -0.63
CA SER A 249 -25.94 23.25 -0.17
C SER A 249 -24.81 23.64 0.80
N ARG A 250 -24.10 22.65 1.35
CA ARG A 250 -23.05 22.84 2.37
C ARG A 250 -21.65 22.43 1.90
N ILE A 251 -21.49 22.09 0.62
CA ILE A 251 -20.21 21.61 0.07
C ILE A 251 -19.76 22.40 -1.14
N VAL A 252 -18.44 22.54 -1.27
CA VAL A 252 -17.75 23.17 -2.39
C VAL A 252 -16.68 22.19 -2.90
N PRO A 253 -16.46 22.06 -4.23
CA PRO A 253 -15.42 21.19 -4.78
C PRO A 253 -14.01 21.55 -4.28
#